data_AF-I7LVX0-F1
#
_entry.id   AF-I7LVX0-F1
#
_cell.length_a   1.000
_cell.length_b   1.000
_cell.length_c   1.000
_cell.angle_alpha   90.00
_cell.angle_beta   90.00
_cell.angle_gamma   90.00
#
_symmetry.space_group_name_H-M   'P 1'
#
loop_
_entity.id
_entity.type
_entity.pdbx_description
1 polymer ?
#
loop_
_entity_poly.entity_id
_entity_poly.type
_entity_poly.pdbx_seq_one_letter_code
_entity_poly.pdbx_strand_id
1 'polypeptide(L)'
;MEVKYRGPSDDKLECEFLENNLLSCLREKSVQDNVAKMTCRPEFLVWFFLECPTKAAVYHDPKGLRNIFIQDKIKQKGSDDGVLSKDD
;
A
#
# COMPACT_ATOMS: atom_id res chain seq x y z
N MET A 1 -13.98 -17.21 -29.56
CA MET A 1 -14.42 -16.53 -28.34
C MET A 1 -13.78 -15.15 -28.36
N GLU A 2 -14.55 -14.09 -28.59
CA GLU A 2 -14.00 -12.72 -28.53
C GLU A 2 -13.88 -12.33 -27.06
N VAL A 3 -12.66 -12.41 -26.52
CA VAL A 3 -12.37 -11.92 -25.18
C VAL A 3 -12.36 -10.39 -25.26
N LYS A 4 -13.48 -9.77 -24.87
CA LYS A 4 -13.56 -8.31 -24.80
C LYS A 4 -12.69 -7.85 -23.64
N TYR A 5 -11.54 -7.27 -23.96
CA TYR A 5 -10.64 -6.71 -22.95
C TYR A 5 -11.36 -5.60 -22.19
N ARG A 6 -11.46 -5.74 -20.87
CA ARG A 6 -11.90 -4.66 -19.98
C ARG A 6 -10.65 -3.83 -19.64
N GLY A 7 -10.71 -2.54 -19.93
CA GLY A 7 -9.66 -1.60 -19.52
C GLY A 7 -9.62 -1.41 -18.00
N PRO A 8 -8.57 -0.75 -17.49
CA PRO A 8 -8.45 -0.46 -16.06
C PRO A 8 -9.68 0.27 -15.53
N SER A 9 -10.14 -0.14 -14.36
CA SER A 9 -11.24 0.49 -13.63
C SER A 9 -10.91 1.93 -13.21
N ASP A 10 -9.71 2.15 -12.67
CA ASP A 10 -9.30 3.36 -11.93
C ASP A 10 -10.36 3.82 -10.90
N ASP A 11 -11.17 2.89 -10.38
CA ASP A 11 -12.16 3.20 -9.36
C ASP A 11 -11.46 3.59 -8.06
N LYS A 12 -11.88 4.73 -7.50
CA LYS A 12 -11.18 5.32 -6.36
C LYS A 12 -11.14 4.38 -5.14
N LEU A 13 -12.26 3.73 -4.81
CA LEU A 13 -12.36 2.90 -3.62
C LEU A 13 -11.58 1.59 -3.80
N GLU A 14 -11.72 0.98 -4.97
CA GLU A 14 -10.95 -0.19 -5.36
C GLU A 14 -9.45 0.08 -5.31
N CYS A 15 -9.02 1.22 -5.88
CA CYS A 15 -7.61 1.59 -5.92
C CYS A 15 -7.04 1.95 -4.55
N GLU A 16 -7.81 2.58 -3.66
CA GLU A 16 -7.40 2.78 -2.26
C GLU A 16 -7.25 1.44 -1.52
N PHE A 17 -8.17 0.50 -1.72
CA PHE A 17 -8.08 -0.83 -1.13
C PHE A 17 -6.85 -1.60 -1.61
N LEU A 18 -6.63 -1.63 -2.93
CA LEU A 18 -5.51 -2.33 -3.55
C LEU A 18 -4.15 -1.70 -3.19
N GLU A 19 -4.09 -0.36 -3.11
CA GLU A 19 -2.91 0.37 -2.65
C GLU A 19 -2.56 0.05 -1.20
N ASN A 20 -3.56 0.05 -0.30
CA ASN A 20 -3.36 -0.32 1.09
C ASN A 20 -2.84 -1.75 1.26
N ASN A 21 -3.31 -2.68 0.43
CA ASN A 21 -2.80 -4.05 0.39
C ASN A 21 -1.33 -4.10 -0.07
N LEU A 22 -0.98 -3.37 -1.15
CA LEU A 22 0.40 -3.25 -1.63
C LEU A 22 1.34 -2.74 -0.52
N LEU A 23 0.98 -1.63 0.13
CA LEU A 23 1.79 -1.02 1.19
C LEU A 23 1.94 -1.96 2.39
N SER A 24 0.87 -2.66 2.77
CA SER A 24 0.91 -3.65 3.85
C SER A 24 1.89 -4.79 3.52
N CYS A 25 1.82 -5.34 2.31
CA CYS A 25 2.75 -6.39 1.85
C CYS A 25 4.20 -5.91 1.82
N LEU A 26 4.46 -4.70 1.32
CA LEU A 26 5.80 -4.12 1.30
C LEU A 26 6.35 -3.91 2.71
N ARG A 27 5.50 -3.46 3.63
CA ARG A 27 5.85 -3.27 5.04
C ARG A 27 6.18 -4.59 5.71
N GLU A 28 5.31 -5.59 5.59
CA GLU A 28 5.54 -6.93 6.15
C GLU A 28 6.84 -7.53 5.63
N LYS A 29 7.11 -7.44 4.32
CA LYS A 29 8.37 -7.87 3.72
C LYS A 29 9.60 -7.10 4.21
N SER A 30 9.44 -5.82 4.57
CA SER A 30 10.55 -4.96 5.01
C SER A 30 10.99 -5.21 6.45
N VAL A 31 10.11 -5.78 7.28
CA VAL A 31 10.43 -6.15 8.67
C VAL A 31 11.02 -7.56 8.65
N GLN A 32 12.22 -7.74 9.19
CA GLN A 32 12.85 -9.07 9.29
C GLN A 32 11.95 -10.01 10.09
N ASP A 33 11.22 -10.90 9.39
CA ASP A 33 10.62 -12.21 9.71
C ASP A 33 10.20 -12.55 11.16
N ASN A 34 10.07 -11.57 12.05
CA ASN A 34 9.58 -11.75 13.40
C ASN A 34 8.06 -11.57 13.36
N VAL A 35 7.41 -12.56 12.74
CA VAL A 35 6.00 -12.90 12.83
C VAL A 35 5.05 -11.73 12.55
N ALA A 36 4.86 -11.39 11.27
CA ALA A 36 3.75 -10.53 10.88
C ALA A 36 2.48 -11.39 10.68
N LYS A 37 1.36 -10.97 11.31
CA LYS A 37 0.02 -11.42 10.89
C LYS A 37 -0.09 -11.22 9.37
N MET A 38 -0.54 -12.25 8.64
CA MET A 38 -0.82 -12.16 7.21
C MET A 38 -2.02 -11.22 6.97
N THR A 39 -1.76 -9.92 6.98
CA THR A 39 -2.76 -8.88 6.69
C THR A 39 -2.74 -8.58 5.19
N CYS A 40 -1.54 -8.62 4.63
CA CYS A 40 -1.24 -8.65 3.20
C CYS A 40 -1.87 -9.86 2.47
N ARG A 41 -2.56 -9.60 1.34
CA ARG A 41 -2.96 -10.61 0.35
C ARG A 41 -2.12 -10.49 -0.91
N PRO A 42 -1.15 -11.39 -1.15
CA PRO A 42 -0.25 -11.32 -2.31
C PRO A 42 -0.99 -11.39 -3.65
N GLU A 43 -2.14 -12.08 -3.70
CA GLU A 43 -2.94 -12.21 -4.92
C GLU A 43 -3.36 -10.84 -5.49
N PHE A 44 -3.54 -9.84 -4.62
CA PHE A 44 -4.03 -8.52 -5.00
C PHE A 44 -2.94 -7.54 -5.42
N LEU A 45 -1.67 -7.93 -5.32
CA LEU A 45 -0.55 -7.09 -5.76
C LEU A 45 -0.64 -6.80 -7.26
N VAL A 46 -0.91 -7.83 -8.07
CA VAL A 46 -1.00 -7.68 -9.52
C VAL A 46 -2.21 -6.82 -9.91
N TRP A 47 -3.33 -6.93 -9.18
CA TRP A 47 -4.53 -6.16 -9.46
C TRP A 47 -4.32 -4.66 -9.30
N PHE A 48 -3.51 -4.21 -8.35
CA PHE A 48 -3.20 -2.79 -8.22
C PHE A 48 -2.57 -2.21 -9.49
N PHE A 49 -1.59 -2.91 -10.09
CA PHE A 49 -0.92 -2.45 -11.29
C PHE A 49 -1.78 -2.55 -12.55
N LEU A 50 -2.77 -3.45 -12.57
CA LEU A 50 -3.67 -3.65 -13.72
C LEU A 50 -4.91 -2.75 -13.69
N GLU A 51 -5.52 -2.56 -12.52
CA GLU A 51 -6.78 -1.83 -12.36
C GLU A 51 -6.57 -0.34 -12.06
N CYS A 52 -5.42 0.04 -11.50
CA CYS A 52 -5.16 1.38 -10.98
C CYS A 52 -3.88 2.02 -11.56
N PRO A 53 -3.70 2.05 -12.89
CA PRO A 53 -2.46 2.48 -13.52
C PRO A 53 -2.05 3.91 -13.13
N THR A 54 -3.01 4.80 -12.89
CA THR A 54 -2.73 6.20 -12.52
C THR A 54 -2.04 6.28 -11.15
N LYS A 55 -2.52 5.53 -10.16
CA LYS A 55 -1.89 5.45 -8.84
C LYS A 55 -0.60 4.63 -8.86
N ALA A 56 -0.61 3.51 -9.60
CA ALA A 56 0.53 2.62 -9.71
C ALA A 56 1.75 3.28 -10.35
N ALA A 57 1.56 4.25 -11.24
CA ALA A 57 2.64 4.97 -11.92
C ALA A 57 3.66 5.60 -10.95
N VAL A 58 3.23 6.03 -9.75
CA VAL A 58 4.12 6.62 -8.74
C VAL A 58 5.13 5.59 -8.20
N TYR A 59 4.76 4.31 -8.20
CA TYR A 59 5.59 3.20 -7.72
C TYR A 59 6.59 2.71 -8.77
N HIS A 60 6.49 3.17 -10.02
CA HIS A 60 7.45 2.83 -11.08
C HIS A 60 8.75 3.65 -10.98
N ASP A 61 8.71 4.82 -10.32
CA ASP A 61 9.89 5.63 -10.05
C ASP A 61 10.49 5.28 -8.67
N PRO A 62 11.76 4.85 -8.58
CA PRO A 62 12.45 4.63 -7.32
C PRO A 62 12.37 5.83 -6.35
N LYS A 63 12.35 7.07 -6.87
CA LYS A 63 12.20 8.28 -6.04
C LYS A 63 10.78 8.40 -5.49
N GLY A 64 9.76 8.07 -6.29
CA GLY A 64 8.37 8.04 -5.88
C GLY A 64 8.14 7.06 -4.74
N LEU A 65 8.63 5.83 -4.88
CA LEU A 65 8.55 4.80 -3.85
C LEU A 65 9.23 5.22 -2.54
N ARG A 66 10.41 5.84 -2.62
CA ARG A 66 11.13 6.34 -1.43
C ARG A 66 10.33 7.43 -0.70
N ASN A 67 9.70 8.35 -1.44
CA ASN A 67 8.91 9.42 -0.85
C ASN A 67 7.68 8.88 -0.11
N ILE A 68 7.01 7.87 -0.68
CA ILE A 68 5.86 7.19 -0.04
C ILE A 68 6.30 6.55 1.28
N PHE A 69 7.40 5.80 1.26
CA PHE A 69 7.93 5.17 2.48
C PHE A 69 8.27 6.18 3.58
N ILE A 70 8.84 7.33 3.23
CA ILE A 70 9.14 8.41 4.18
C ILE A 70 7.85 9.02 4.73
N GLN A 71 6.85 9.29 3.89
CA GLN A 71 5.56 9.83 4.31
C GLN A 71 4.84 8.88 5.28
N ASP A 72 4.85 7.57 4.99
CA ASP A 72 4.24 6.57 5.86
C ASP A 72 4.96 6.46 7.20
N LYS A 73 6.30 6.55 7.21
CA LYS A 73 7.09 6.64 8.45
C LYS A 73 6.75 7.88 9.28
N ILE A 74 6.57 9.04 8.64
CA ILE A 74 6.20 10.30 9.31
C ILE A 74 4.80 10.19 9.92
N LYS A 75 3.82 9.66 9.17
CA LYS A 75 2.46 9.43 9.67
C LYS A 75 2.42 8.53 10.90
N GLN A 76 3.22 7.46 10.91
CA GLN A 76 3.33 6.55 12.06
C GLN A 76 3.92 7.26 13.28
N LYS A 77 5.00 8.04 13.10
CA LYS A 77 5.62 8.80 14.19
C LYS A 77 4.65 9.81 14.81
N GLY A 78 3.84 10.50 14.00
CA GLY A 78 2.79 11.38 14.49
C GLY A 78 1.62 10.69 15.18
N SER A 79 1.43 9.37 14.97
CA SER A 79 0.41 8.58 15.68
C SER A 79 0.92 8.03 17.02
N ASP A 80 2.23 7.80 17.16
CA ASP A 80 2.84 7.33 18.42
C ASP A 80 3.12 8.47 19.41
N ASP A 81 3.37 9.70 18.93
CA ASP A 81 3.55 10.89 19.78
C ASP A 81 2.23 11.39 20.46
N GLY A 82 1.10 10.73 20.21
CA GLY A 82 -0.21 11.01 20.82
C GLY A 82 -0.58 10.12 22.02
N VAL A 83 0.26 9.14 22.38
CA VAL A 83 0.06 8.25 23.54
C VAL A 83 1.17 8.48 24.55
N LEU A 84 1.20 9.67 25.16
CA LEU A 84 1.89 9.84 26.43
C LEU A 84 1.20 10.88 27.31
N SER A 85 0.78 10.40 28.49
CA SER A 85 0.39 11.14 29.71
C SER A 85 -1.10 11.48 29.87
N LYS A 86 -1.84 10.51 30.42
CA LYS A 86 -2.86 10.74 31.44
C LYS A 86 -2.97 9.49 32.31
N ASP A 87 -2.13 9.43 33.33
CA ASP A 87 -2.39 8.62 34.53
C ASP A 87 -2.07 9.54 35.72
N ASP A 88 -3.14 9.90 36.43
CA ASP A 88 -3.18 10.57 37.74
C ASP A 88 -2.69 9.64 38.86
#